data_AF-A0A813BWS8-F1
#
_entry.id   AF-A0A813BWS8-F1
#
_cell.length_a   1.000
_cell.length_b   1.000
_cell.length_c   1.000
_cell.angle_alpha   90.00
_cell.angle_beta   90.00
_cell.angle_gamma   90.00
#
_symmetry.space_group_name_H-M   'P 1'
#
loop_
_entity.id
_entity.type
_entity.pdbx_description
1 polymer ?
#
loop_
_entity_poly.entity_id
_entity_poly.type
_entity_poly.pdbx_seq_one_letter_code
_entity_poly.pdbx_strand_id
1 'polypeptide(L)'
;MSTVFNLEMERGLTVRHAVWICTFANNQFEVVLGTRLLSSPFFRGFGEAKETALFLDFAADSLSRSWCTFELAVTTDTEQARLRWRLREELAETRGVPAREVTWAEVEQRLIQERGKLTTDLFDGQKPLLLCTPAGLVGSRRVTSGPVLEALRVLETCKAEASKDSDRRRILNYIAHSYFS
;
A
#
# COMPACT_ATOMS: atom_id res chain seq x y z
N MET A 1 6.29 21.93 -0.32
CA MET A 1 4.92 22.37 0.03
C MET A 1 4.06 22.77 -1.17
N SER A 2 4.63 23.25 -2.29
CA SER A 2 3.87 23.60 -3.52
C SER A 2 3.01 22.45 -4.07
N THR A 3 3.45 21.20 -3.96
CA THR A 3 2.72 20.04 -4.50
C THR A 3 1.39 19.78 -3.79
N VAL A 4 1.34 19.92 -2.46
CA VAL A 4 0.10 19.73 -1.69
C VAL A 4 -0.90 20.83 -2.03
N PHE A 5 -0.41 22.06 -2.19
CA PHE A 5 -1.23 23.20 -2.59
C PHE A 5 -1.80 23.03 -4.01
N ASN A 6 -1.01 22.50 -4.95
CA ASN A 6 -1.51 22.18 -6.29
C ASN A 6 -2.59 21.09 -6.25
N LEU A 7 -2.41 20.05 -5.43
CA LEU A 7 -3.41 19.00 -5.24
C LEU A 7 -4.73 19.56 -4.70
N GLU A 8 -4.65 20.43 -3.68
CA GLU A 8 -5.81 21.12 -3.11
C GLU A 8 -6.58 21.90 -4.19
N MET A 9 -5.88 22.74 -4.98
CA MET A 9 -6.50 23.54 -6.04
C MET A 9 -7.10 22.68 -7.16
N GLU A 10 -6.43 21.60 -7.55
CA GLU A 10 -6.86 20.76 -8.67
C GLU A 10 -8.03 19.82 -8.31
N ARG A 11 -8.14 19.42 -7.04
CA ARG A 11 -9.21 18.53 -6.55
C ARG A 11 -10.31 19.25 -5.79
N GLY A 12 -10.13 20.54 -5.49
CA GLY A 12 -11.06 21.30 -4.63
C GLY A 12 -11.16 20.69 -3.23
N LEU A 13 -10.03 20.24 -2.67
CA LEU A 13 -10.02 19.59 -1.36
C LEU A 13 -10.48 20.58 -0.28
N THR A 14 -11.18 20.05 0.71
CA THR A 14 -11.61 20.80 1.89
C THR A 14 -11.07 20.11 3.13
N VAL A 15 -11.12 20.77 4.29
CA VAL A 15 -10.73 20.17 5.58
C VAL A 15 -11.50 18.89 5.95
N ARG A 16 -12.57 18.56 5.23
CA ARG A 16 -13.37 17.34 5.42
C ARG A 16 -12.93 16.17 4.52
N HIS A 17 -11.98 16.39 3.61
CA HIS A 17 -11.43 15.34 2.75
C HIS A 17 -10.23 14.69 3.41
N ALA A 18 -10.41 13.45 3.87
CA ALA A 18 -9.33 12.62 4.39
C ALA A 18 -8.55 11.99 3.22
N VAL A 19 -7.33 12.47 2.99
CA VAL A 19 -6.39 11.94 2.01
C VAL A 19 -5.18 11.36 2.75
N TRP A 20 -4.82 10.12 2.45
CA TRP A 20 -3.60 9.50 2.96
C TRP A 20 -2.39 9.95 2.14
N ILE A 21 -1.29 10.34 2.79
CA ILE A 21 -0.06 10.79 2.12
C ILE A 21 1.18 10.10 2.73
N CYS A 22 1.78 9.14 2.00
CA CYS A 22 2.93 8.35 2.47
C CYS A 22 4.13 9.21 2.86
N THR A 23 4.45 10.21 2.04
CA THR A 23 5.70 10.96 2.12
C THR A 23 5.79 11.89 3.32
N PHE A 24 4.66 12.13 4.01
CA PHE A 24 4.59 12.97 5.21
C PHE A 24 4.26 12.17 6.48
N ALA A 25 4.16 10.84 6.40
CA ALA A 25 4.00 10.01 7.59
C ALA A 25 5.24 10.16 8.49
N ASN A 26 5.06 10.82 9.63
CA ASN A 26 6.14 11.11 10.57
C ASN A 26 6.70 9.79 11.10
N ASN A 27 8.02 9.61 11.00
CA ASN A 27 8.74 8.35 11.26
C ASN A 27 8.67 7.28 10.15
N GLN A 28 8.74 7.70 8.88
CA GLN A 28 8.87 6.83 7.69
C GLN A 28 10.03 5.81 7.74
N PHE A 29 10.99 5.99 8.65
CA PHE A 29 12.11 5.07 8.91
C PHE A 29 11.92 4.24 10.19
N GLU A 30 10.79 4.27 10.87
CA GLU A 30 10.57 3.42 12.04
C GLU A 30 9.08 3.09 12.18
N VAL A 31 8.52 2.60 11.07
CA VAL A 31 7.12 2.19 11.03
C VAL A 31 6.91 0.99 11.96
N VAL A 32 6.00 1.13 12.92
CA VAL A 32 5.59 0.03 13.80
C VAL A 32 4.50 -0.78 13.08
N LEU A 33 4.90 -1.86 12.43
CA LEU A 33 3.96 -2.77 11.78
C LEU A 33 3.23 -3.72 12.73
N GLY A 34 3.75 -3.94 13.93
CA GLY A 34 3.26 -5.01 14.80
C GLY A 34 3.43 -6.40 14.17
N THR A 35 2.63 -7.36 14.65
CA THR A 35 2.74 -8.78 14.27
C THR A 35 2.14 -9.09 12.90
N ARG A 36 1.14 -8.33 12.42
CA ARG A 36 0.50 -8.54 11.12
C ARG A 36 0.43 -7.24 10.32
N LEU A 37 0.68 -7.34 9.02
CA LEU A 37 0.83 -6.18 8.15
C LEU A 37 -0.51 -5.44 8.00
N LEU A 38 -1.58 -6.20 7.81
CA LEU A 38 -2.95 -5.68 7.63
C LEU A 38 -3.70 -5.40 8.95
N SER A 39 -3.05 -5.54 10.11
CA SER A 39 -3.57 -5.07 11.40
C SER A 39 -2.73 -3.96 12.01
N SER A 40 -1.67 -3.54 11.31
CA SER A 40 -0.78 -2.46 11.76
C SER A 40 -1.56 -1.15 11.96
N PRO A 41 -1.17 -0.31 12.93
CA PRO A 41 -1.73 1.04 13.09
C PRO A 41 -1.68 1.84 11.79
N PHE A 42 -0.61 1.62 11.02
CA PHE A 42 -0.42 2.18 9.69
C PHE A 42 -1.54 1.78 8.72
N PHE A 43 -1.80 0.47 8.57
CA PHE A 43 -2.84 -0.02 7.67
C PHE A 43 -4.23 0.45 8.10
N ARG A 44 -4.49 0.56 9.41
CA ARG A 44 -5.76 1.10 9.94
C ARG A 44 -5.95 2.57 9.58
N GLY A 45 -4.95 3.41 9.81
CA GLY A 45 -4.99 4.82 9.43
C GLY A 45 -5.15 5.02 7.92
N PHE A 46 -4.43 4.22 7.13
CA PHE A 46 -4.62 4.14 5.69
C PHE A 46 -6.07 3.76 5.33
N GLY A 47 -6.66 2.79 6.04
CA GLY A 47 -8.03 2.31 5.89
C GLY A 47 -9.11 3.38 6.06
N GLU A 48 -8.90 4.37 6.92
CA GLU A 48 -9.85 5.47 7.17
C GLU A 48 -9.87 6.54 6.08
N ALA A 49 -8.78 6.69 5.31
CA ALA A 49 -8.70 7.69 4.25
C ALA A 49 -9.62 7.34 3.06
N LYS A 50 -10.20 8.35 2.41
CA LYS A 50 -11.03 8.11 1.22
C LYS A 50 -10.20 7.85 -0.03
N GLU A 51 -9.00 8.42 -0.07
CA GLU A 51 -8.11 8.45 -1.22
C GLU A 51 -6.66 8.38 -0.76
N THR A 52 -5.78 7.91 -1.63
CA THR A 52 -4.33 7.85 -1.38
C THR A 52 -3.63 8.77 -2.36
N ALA A 53 -2.77 9.67 -1.86
CA ALA A 53 -1.93 10.52 -2.69
C ALA A 53 -0.45 10.14 -2.52
N LEU A 54 0.14 9.67 -3.61
CA LEU A 54 1.55 9.33 -3.71
C LEU A 54 2.30 10.49 -4.37
N PHE A 55 3.22 11.10 -3.63
CA PHE A 55 4.02 12.21 -4.11
C PHE A 55 5.36 11.69 -4.64
N LEU A 56 5.50 11.72 -5.96
CA LEU A 56 6.69 11.33 -6.69
C LEU A 56 7.48 12.60 -7.03
N ASP A 57 8.77 12.63 -6.71
CA ASP A 57 9.68 13.55 -7.37
C ASP A 57 10.00 13.04 -8.79
N PHE A 58 10.87 13.75 -9.51
CA PHE A 58 11.26 13.35 -10.86
C PHE A 58 12.03 12.02 -10.91
N ALA A 59 12.58 11.58 -9.78
CA ALA A 59 13.29 10.30 -9.64
C ALA A 59 12.39 9.17 -9.08
N ALA A 60 11.17 9.50 -8.67
CA ALA A 60 10.27 8.63 -7.91
C ALA A 60 10.92 8.05 -6.63
N ASP A 61 11.79 8.83 -5.96
CA ASP A 61 12.60 8.35 -4.82
C ASP A 61 11.74 7.82 -3.67
N SER A 62 10.50 8.30 -3.50
CA SER A 62 9.57 7.76 -2.51
C SER A 62 9.33 6.26 -2.66
N LEU A 63 9.40 5.73 -3.89
CA LEU A 63 9.20 4.32 -4.19
C LEU A 63 10.45 3.45 -3.96
N SER A 64 11.60 4.06 -3.67
CA SER A 64 12.74 3.35 -3.07
C SER A 64 12.46 2.90 -1.63
N ARG A 65 11.32 3.30 -1.05
CA ARG A 65 10.93 2.94 0.32
C ARG A 65 9.87 1.87 0.28
N SER A 66 10.11 0.77 0.99
CA SER A 66 9.22 -0.39 0.97
C SER A 66 7.80 -0.03 1.40
N TRP A 67 7.63 0.94 2.29
CA TRP A 67 6.33 1.42 2.75
C TRP A 67 5.50 2.07 1.66
N CYS A 68 6.07 2.97 0.88
CA CYS A 68 5.32 3.60 -0.21
C CYS A 68 5.03 2.58 -1.33
N THR A 69 5.87 1.56 -1.52
CA THR A 69 5.53 0.43 -2.40
C THR A 69 4.43 -0.47 -1.84
N PHE A 70 4.38 -0.67 -0.52
CA PHE A 70 3.32 -1.41 0.16
C PHE A 70 1.98 -0.69 0.03
N GLU A 71 1.95 0.61 0.26
CA GLU A 71 0.74 1.43 0.08
C GLU A 71 0.24 1.36 -1.35
N LEU A 72 1.14 1.47 -2.33
CA LEU A 72 0.78 1.36 -3.73
C LEU A 72 0.11 0.01 -4.01
N ALA A 73 0.73 -1.10 -3.56
CA ALA A 73 0.18 -2.44 -3.73
C ALA A 73 -1.20 -2.56 -3.07
N VAL A 74 -1.32 -2.21 -1.79
CA VAL A 74 -2.59 -2.26 -1.02
C VAL A 74 -3.69 -1.41 -1.67
N THR A 75 -3.34 -0.23 -2.20
CA THR A 75 -4.27 0.68 -2.87
C THR A 75 -4.84 0.05 -4.14
N THR A 76 -3.98 -0.64 -4.90
CA THR A 76 -4.36 -1.31 -6.15
C THR A 76 -4.92 -2.71 -5.95
N ASP A 77 -4.79 -3.29 -4.76
CA ASP A 77 -5.25 -4.64 -4.47
C ASP A 77 -6.76 -4.75 -4.37
N THR A 78 -7.26 -5.95 -4.66
CA THR A 78 -8.64 -6.32 -4.38
C THR A 78 -8.81 -6.63 -2.89
N GLU A 79 -10.03 -6.48 -2.39
CA GLU A 79 -10.36 -6.92 -1.03
C GLU A 79 -10.05 -8.41 -0.84
N GLN A 80 -10.30 -9.24 -1.86
CA GLN A 80 -10.01 -10.66 -1.82
C GLN A 80 -8.51 -10.96 -1.70
N ALA A 81 -7.64 -10.21 -2.38
CA ALA A 81 -6.18 -10.35 -2.24
C ALA A 81 -5.73 -10.00 -0.81
N ARG A 82 -6.27 -8.90 -0.25
CA ARG A 82 -6.01 -8.51 1.15
C ARG A 82 -6.51 -9.58 2.14
N LEU A 83 -7.69 -10.14 1.91
CA LEU A 83 -8.28 -11.18 2.76
C LEU A 83 -7.43 -12.47 2.73
N ARG A 84 -7.00 -12.90 1.54
CA ARG A 84 -6.08 -14.04 1.37
C ARG A 84 -4.80 -13.84 2.17
N TRP A 85 -4.20 -12.65 2.07
CA TRP A 85 -2.99 -12.34 2.81
C TRP A 85 -3.20 -12.37 4.33
N ARG A 86 -4.30 -11.77 4.81
CA ARG A 86 -4.64 -11.80 6.25
C ARG A 86 -4.75 -13.22 6.77
N LEU A 87 -5.51 -14.07 6.07
CA LEU A 87 -5.68 -15.48 6.45
C LEU A 87 -4.35 -16.22 6.47
N ARG A 88 -3.45 -15.87 5.54
CA ARG A 88 -2.09 -16.42 5.54
C ARG A 88 -1.31 -16.03 6.79
N GLU A 89 -1.36 -14.76 7.22
CA GLU A 89 -0.73 -14.31 8.47
C GLU A 89 -1.36 -15.00 9.70
N GLU A 90 -2.68 -15.21 9.72
CA GLU A 90 -3.40 -15.90 10.81
C GLU A 90 -3.05 -17.38 10.94
N LEU A 91 -2.99 -18.09 9.81
CA LEU A 91 -2.57 -19.49 9.77
C LEU A 91 -1.12 -19.64 10.21
N ALA A 92 -0.26 -18.70 9.79
CA ALA A 92 1.15 -18.69 10.14
C ALA A 92 1.36 -18.52 11.65
N GLU A 93 0.63 -17.57 12.25
CA GLU A 93 0.62 -17.34 13.68
C GLU A 93 0.10 -18.55 14.46
N THR A 94 -1.00 -19.16 14.02
CA THR A 94 -1.57 -20.37 14.64
C THR A 94 -0.57 -21.54 14.65
N ARG A 95 0.25 -21.63 13.60
CA ARG A 95 1.28 -22.67 13.45
C ARG A 95 2.62 -22.30 14.09
N GLY A 96 2.82 -21.05 14.52
CA GLY A 96 4.10 -20.54 14.99
C GLY A 96 5.20 -20.52 13.89
N VAL A 97 4.81 -20.38 12.62
CA VAL A 97 5.73 -20.36 11.47
C VAL A 97 5.68 -19.02 10.72
N PRO A 98 6.69 -18.65 9.94
CA PRO A 98 6.61 -17.50 9.03
C PRO A 98 5.51 -17.64 7.98
N ALA A 99 4.85 -16.53 7.60
CA ALA A 99 3.78 -16.53 6.59
C ALA A 99 4.17 -17.18 5.25
N ARG A 100 5.44 -17.07 4.85
CA ARG A 100 5.97 -17.72 3.63
C ARG A 100 5.85 -19.25 3.63
N GLU A 101 5.74 -19.87 4.81
CA GLU A 101 5.63 -21.34 4.97
C GLU A 101 4.18 -21.83 4.97
N VAL A 102 3.21 -20.91 5.02
CA VAL A 102 1.80 -21.22 4.75
C VAL A 102 1.59 -21.23 3.25
N THR A 103 1.02 -22.33 2.74
CA THR A 103 0.75 -22.53 1.32
C THR A 103 -0.58 -21.88 0.93
N TRP A 104 -0.72 -21.53 -0.35
CA TRP A 104 -1.99 -20.99 -0.86
C TRP A 104 -3.12 -22.01 -0.85
N ALA A 105 -2.83 -23.30 -0.98
CA ALA A 105 -3.83 -24.35 -0.85
C ALA A 105 -4.48 -24.33 0.54
N GLU A 106 -3.70 -24.11 1.60
CA GLU A 106 -4.22 -23.97 2.97
C GLU A 106 -5.09 -22.70 3.11
N VAL A 107 -4.65 -21.58 2.55
CA VAL A 107 -5.41 -20.32 2.56
C VAL A 107 -6.76 -20.47 1.84
N GLU A 108 -6.78 -21.11 0.67
CA GLU A 108 -8.00 -21.35 -0.09
C GLU A 108 -8.94 -22.33 0.61
N GLN A 109 -8.40 -23.40 1.23
CA GLN A 109 -9.18 -24.29 2.07
C GLN A 109 -9.84 -23.54 3.23
N ARG A 110 -9.10 -22.62 3.87
CA ARG A 110 -9.64 -21.79 4.96
C ARG A 110 -10.73 -20.85 4.47
N LEU A 111 -10.53 -20.18 3.34
CA LEU A 111 -11.54 -19.32 2.70
C LEU A 111 -12.84 -20.06 2.43
N ILE A 112 -12.75 -21.29 1.93
CA ILE A 112 -13.93 -22.14 1.67
C ILE A 112 -14.63 -22.52 2.98
N GLN A 113 -13.88 -22.90 4.01
CA GLN A 113 -14.42 -23.30 5.31
C GLN A 113 -15.11 -22.15 6.05
N GLU A 114 -14.60 -20.93 5.91
CA GLU A 114 -15.09 -19.74 6.62
C GLU A 114 -15.96 -18.82 5.76
N ARG A 115 -16.39 -19.30 4.59
CA ARG A 115 -17.23 -18.54 3.68
C ARG A 115 -18.48 -18.03 4.39
N GLY A 116 -18.67 -16.71 4.40
CA GLY A 116 -19.80 -16.04 5.06
C GLY A 116 -19.65 -15.79 6.57
N LYS A 117 -18.54 -16.21 7.20
CA LYS A 117 -18.21 -15.91 8.61
C LYS A 117 -17.11 -14.85 8.75
N LEU A 118 -16.35 -14.61 7.69
CA LEU A 118 -15.31 -13.60 7.65
C LEU A 118 -15.94 -12.21 7.62
N THR A 119 -15.92 -11.51 8.76
CA THR A 119 -16.05 -10.06 8.80
C THR A 119 -14.71 -9.45 8.42
N THR A 120 -14.69 -8.58 7.42
CA THR A 120 -13.47 -7.87 7.04
C THR A 120 -13.57 -6.45 7.62
N ASP A 121 -12.64 -6.10 8.52
CA ASP A 121 -12.28 -4.70 8.83
C ASP A 121 -11.27 -4.16 7.79
N LEU A 122 -11.13 -4.87 6.65
CA LEU A 122 -10.43 -4.34 5.50
C LEU A 122 -11.36 -3.31 4.86
N PHE A 123 -10.78 -2.23 4.32
CA PHE A 123 -11.59 -1.28 3.57
C PHE A 123 -12.15 -1.93 2.30
N ASP A 124 -13.40 -1.58 1.99
CA ASP A 124 -14.11 -2.08 0.82
C ASP A 124 -13.49 -1.53 -0.47
N GLY A 125 -13.18 -2.43 -1.41
CA GLY A 125 -12.77 -2.08 -2.77
C GLY A 125 -11.37 -1.46 -2.90
N GLN A 126 -11.08 -0.99 -4.12
CA GLN A 126 -9.85 -0.24 -4.42
C GLN A 126 -10.04 1.23 -4.04
N LYS A 127 -8.99 1.84 -3.49
CA LYS A 127 -9.02 3.29 -3.19
C LYS A 127 -8.50 4.08 -4.41
N PRO A 128 -9.07 5.27 -4.69
CA PRO A 128 -8.48 6.16 -5.68
C PRO A 128 -7.02 6.46 -5.34
N LEU A 129 -6.13 6.23 -6.30
CA LEU A 129 -4.72 6.59 -6.24
C LEU A 129 -4.48 7.88 -7.01
N LEU A 130 -3.99 8.91 -6.31
CA LEU A 130 -3.57 10.18 -6.88
C LEU A 130 -2.04 10.20 -6.99
N LEU A 131 -1.53 10.25 -8.21
CA LEU A 131 -0.09 10.44 -8.44
C LEU A 131 0.21 11.94 -8.52
N CYS A 132 1.01 12.43 -7.60
CA CYS A 132 1.34 13.85 -7.46
C CYS A 132 2.82 14.08 -7.78
N THR A 133 3.14 15.10 -8.56
CA THR A 133 4.52 15.52 -8.87
C THR A 133 4.73 16.98 -8.46
N PRO A 134 5.97 17.49 -8.34
CA PRO A 134 6.21 18.91 -8.10
C PRO A 134 5.45 19.86 -9.04
N ALA A 135 5.12 19.41 -10.25
CA ALA A 135 4.40 20.18 -11.25
C ALA A 135 2.86 20.12 -11.12
N GLY A 136 2.30 19.18 -10.34
CA GLY A 136 0.85 18.99 -10.17
C GLY A 136 0.42 17.52 -10.19
N LEU A 137 -0.90 17.27 -10.21
CA LEU A 137 -1.49 15.95 -10.33
C LEU A 137 -1.23 15.37 -11.73
N VAL A 138 -0.81 14.11 -11.80
CA VAL A 138 -0.63 13.41 -13.07
C VAL A 138 -1.98 13.23 -13.76
N GLY A 139 -2.04 13.58 -15.05
CA GLY A 139 -3.29 13.59 -15.82
C GLY A 139 -4.03 14.92 -15.75
N SER A 140 -3.53 15.90 -15.01
CA SER A 140 -4.02 17.28 -15.06
C SER A 140 -3.54 18.01 -16.33
N ARG A 141 -4.00 19.25 -16.52
CA ARG A 141 -3.50 20.14 -17.58
C ARG A 141 -2.00 20.45 -17.47
N ARG A 142 -1.41 20.29 -16.28
CA ARG A 142 -0.02 20.67 -16.00
C ARG A 142 0.96 19.51 -16.16
N VAL A 143 0.50 18.27 -16.02
CA VAL A 143 1.36 17.10 -15.94
C VAL A 143 0.78 15.94 -16.75
N THR A 144 1.49 15.55 -17.80
CA THR A 144 1.17 14.34 -18.57
C THR A 144 1.72 13.10 -17.87
N SER A 145 1.12 11.93 -18.14
CA SER A 145 1.53 10.66 -17.52
C SER A 145 2.87 10.11 -18.03
N GLY A 146 3.35 10.57 -19.19
CA GLY A 146 4.54 10.00 -19.86
C GLY A 146 5.79 9.94 -18.97
N PRO A 147 6.31 11.08 -18.46
CA PRO A 147 7.50 11.08 -17.62
C PRO A 147 7.36 10.24 -16.34
N VAL A 148 6.17 10.21 -15.75
CA VAL A 148 5.89 9.41 -14.55
C VAL A 148 5.88 7.93 -14.86
N LEU A 149 5.30 7.52 -16.00
CA LEU A 149 5.34 6.14 -16.44
C LEU A 149 6.77 5.67 -16.74
N GLU A 150 7.62 6.53 -17.32
CA GLU A 150 9.04 6.19 -17.51
C GLU A 150 9.78 6.04 -16.18
N ALA A 151 9.54 6.92 -15.19
CA ALA A 151 10.11 6.79 -13.85
C ALA A 151 9.66 5.49 -13.16
N LEU A 152 8.38 5.11 -13.33
CA LEU A 152 7.84 3.86 -12.78
C LEU A 152 8.41 2.61 -13.48
N ARG A 153 8.75 2.69 -14.77
CA ARG A 153 9.32 1.55 -15.54
C ARG A 153 10.71 1.16 -15.07
N VAL A 154 11.53 2.13 -14.66
CA VAL A 154 12.90 1.88 -14.20
C VAL A 154 12.96 1.52 -12.71
N LEU A 155 11.81 1.53 -12.02
CA LEU A 155 11.75 1.30 -10.59
C LEU A 155 11.89 -0.18 -10.25
N GLU A 156 12.95 -0.51 -9.51
CA GLU A 156 13.16 -1.85 -8.95
C GLU A 156 12.55 -1.94 -7.55
N THR A 157 11.25 -2.22 -7.45
CA THR A 157 10.55 -2.37 -6.16
C THR A 157 11.21 -3.40 -5.24
N CYS A 158 11.91 -4.40 -5.80
CA CYS A 158 12.67 -5.38 -5.03
C CYS A 158 13.86 -4.77 -4.26
N LYS A 159 14.36 -3.60 -4.68
CA LYS A 159 15.41 -2.84 -3.99
C LYS A 159 14.86 -1.86 -2.96
N ALA A 160 13.54 -1.79 -2.78
CA ALA A 160 12.94 -0.88 -1.82
C ALA A 160 13.42 -1.20 -0.38
N GLU A 161 13.81 -0.17 0.34
CA GLU A 161 14.43 -0.25 1.66
C GLU A 161 13.41 -0.08 2.78
N ALA A 162 13.66 -0.77 3.89
CA ALA A 162 12.96 -0.57 5.16
C ALA A 162 14.02 -0.59 6.27
N SER A 163 13.72 0.06 7.38
CA SER A 163 14.66 0.14 8.50
C SER A 163 14.87 -1.18 9.24
N LYS A 164 13.95 -2.14 9.05
CA LYS A 164 14.08 -3.51 9.54
C LYS A 164 13.97 -4.47 8.37
N ASP A 165 14.95 -5.36 8.22
CA ASP A 165 14.94 -6.39 7.18
C ASP A 165 13.74 -7.33 7.27
N SER A 166 13.26 -7.60 8.49
CA SER A 166 12.05 -8.39 8.73
C SER A 166 10.83 -7.75 8.07
N ASP A 167 10.72 -6.43 8.18
CA ASP A 167 9.60 -5.66 7.67
C ASP A 167 9.67 -5.54 6.15
N ARG A 168 10.87 -5.22 5.63
CA ARG A 168 11.16 -5.25 4.20
C ARG A 168 10.74 -6.58 3.58
N ARG A 169 11.14 -7.70 4.19
CA ARG A 169 10.81 -9.05 3.68
C ARG A 169 9.31 -9.32 3.72
N ARG A 170 8.61 -8.92 4.78
CA ARG A 170 7.15 -9.10 4.89
C ARG A 170 6.40 -8.33 3.82
N ILE A 171 6.79 -7.07 3.58
CA ILE A 171 6.22 -6.22 2.53
C ILE A 171 6.50 -6.80 1.15
N LEU A 172 7.73 -7.19 0.85
CA LEU A 172 8.07 -7.75 -0.46
C LEU A 172 7.33 -9.07 -0.71
N ASN A 173 7.12 -9.89 0.33
CA ASN A 173 6.30 -11.10 0.21
C ASN A 173 4.82 -10.76 -0.06
N TYR A 174 4.30 -9.69 0.56
CA TYR A 174 2.95 -9.18 0.28
C TYR A 174 2.85 -8.73 -1.18
N ILE A 175 3.75 -7.86 -1.63
CA ILE A 175 3.76 -7.31 -3.00
C ILE A 175 3.90 -8.42 -4.04
N ALA A 176 4.81 -9.37 -3.83
CA ALA A 176 4.96 -10.52 -4.72
C ALA A 176 3.66 -11.31 -4.81
N HIS A 177 2.83 -11.38 -3.78
CA HIS A 177 1.53 -12.01 -3.90
C HIS A 177 0.56 -11.19 -4.77
N SER A 178 0.42 -9.90 -4.46
CA SER A 178 -0.54 -8.98 -5.06
C SER A 178 -0.54 -8.98 -6.59
N TYR A 179 0.62 -9.19 -7.22
CA TYR A 179 0.78 -9.11 -8.68
C TYR A 179 0.90 -10.47 -9.40
N PHE A 180 0.96 -11.59 -8.67
CA PHE A 180 1.08 -12.93 -9.26
C PHE A 180 -0.15 -13.83 -8.99
N SER A 181 -1.28 -13.26 -8.55
CA SER A 181 -2.53 -13.97 -8.22
C SER A 181 -3.69 -13.64 -9.16
#